data_AF-A0A918NZX4-F1
#
_entry.id   AF-A0A918NZX4-F1
#
_cell.length_a   1.000
_cell.length_b   1.000
_cell.length_c   1.000
_cell.angle_alpha   90.00
_cell.angle_beta   90.00
_cell.angle_gamma   90.00
#
_symmetry.space_group_name_H-M   'P 1'
#
loop_
_entity.id
_entity.type
_entity.pdbx_description
1 polymer ?
#
loop_
_entity_poly.entity_id
_entity_poly.type
_entity_poly.pdbx_seq_one_letter_code
_entity_poly.pdbx_strand_id
1 'polypeptide(L)'
;MEFPAELVASLRQHDGALLGEGSFTFPGYEPLSLASLVKDDRMRREVWGRHGEEMPFEGYWHHQYVTLARSGRTDALVLDCREGESFGAVGVHIKGEGTEFGQWPGLAALLQGLADCLEHGSVLELDGRHVPIVEQEMLLWERVHEPRPAPRSVLDLAAAVPPPAVTSPHDTSGDAAAEDMWASGYDAFCLVFVHAVDEGELLRRYGALPATRHRRSRQQAHAEARTDMTQNRAGLFPVVRVGVRGEWAFGIEEGHRQGVRSEVLRRVSHGTRAVAVGFFHGTTTMSFFDHGELVTVYDTGRAFRLDGERDPFEIVPGLPPHDESALRHRGGGLLLPPGPERPTPAQQRTKLREVRDAVFLHFGIDLPPDALTGELDSAHLLPVLPDGRRPVPVPNTLSSLVDAAPPVRLRRVLAAQTASLAAETGLDGYGEIADVLPQVGQEAGPDFTDDSGLGLRLRRTVAEAEAARGPLRDAEGRPLIDHQEVLAWQDRAEAALALADALTRPPQESLGWILHLRQDPHWRQEVRRQLTDDSPAPDRTSRSSH
;
A
#
# COMPACT_ATOMS: atom_id res chain seq x y z
N MET A 1 9.03 35.57 -26.64
CA MET A 1 9.07 35.36 -25.19
C MET A 1 10.39 35.93 -24.72
N GLU A 2 10.33 36.89 -23.83
CA GLU A 2 11.50 37.46 -23.18
C GLU A 2 11.86 36.59 -21.96
N PHE A 3 13.14 36.35 -21.73
CA PHE A 3 13.59 35.64 -20.53
C PHE A 3 13.87 36.65 -19.41
N PRO A 4 13.44 36.38 -18.17
CA PRO A 4 13.84 37.17 -17.01
C PRO A 4 15.36 37.29 -16.91
N ALA A 5 15.85 38.49 -16.56
CA ALA A 5 17.28 38.78 -16.53
C ALA A 5 18.06 37.83 -15.59
N GLU A 6 17.43 37.41 -14.49
CA GLU A 6 18.00 36.47 -13.52
C GLU A 6 18.25 35.08 -14.12
N LEU A 7 17.32 34.58 -14.96
CA LEU A 7 17.51 33.31 -15.67
C LEU A 7 18.70 33.41 -16.64
N VAL A 8 18.79 34.52 -17.38
CA VAL A 8 19.91 34.76 -18.31
C VAL A 8 21.24 34.83 -17.55
N ALA A 9 21.27 35.49 -16.39
CA ALA A 9 22.46 35.57 -15.55
C ALA A 9 22.87 34.18 -15.03
N SER A 10 21.91 33.40 -14.50
CA SER A 10 22.15 32.04 -14.01
C SER A 10 22.72 31.14 -15.10
N LEU A 11 22.12 31.12 -16.29
CA LEU A 11 22.56 30.28 -17.41
C LEU A 11 23.94 30.66 -17.96
N ARG A 12 24.31 31.94 -17.87
CA ARG A 12 25.66 32.39 -18.24
C ARG A 12 26.71 31.91 -17.25
N GLN A 13 26.32 31.67 -16.00
CA GLN A 13 27.22 31.16 -14.98
C GLN A 13 27.29 29.62 -15.01
N HIS A 14 26.14 28.96 -15.14
CA HIS A 14 26.02 27.50 -15.19
C HIS A 14 24.91 27.07 -16.18
N ASP A 15 25.26 26.23 -17.15
CA ASP A 15 24.31 25.67 -18.14
C ASP A 15 23.60 24.42 -17.60
N GLY A 16 22.84 24.59 -16.51
CA GLY A 16 22.21 23.49 -15.77
C GLY A 16 23.21 22.65 -14.98
N ALA A 17 22.84 21.40 -14.67
CA ALA A 17 23.73 20.42 -14.05
C ALA A 17 23.96 19.22 -14.98
N LEU A 18 25.14 18.62 -14.92
CA LEU A 18 25.39 17.34 -15.59
C LEU A 18 24.62 16.23 -14.88
N LEU A 19 24.03 15.32 -15.64
CA LEU A 19 23.39 14.14 -15.06
C LEU A 19 24.47 13.17 -14.58
N GLY A 20 24.42 12.78 -13.31
CA GLY A 20 25.34 11.78 -12.77
C GLY A 20 25.37 11.74 -11.24
N GLU A 21 26.07 10.73 -10.72
CA GLU A 21 26.31 10.61 -9.29
C GLU A 21 27.08 11.83 -8.76
N GLY A 22 26.59 12.43 -7.67
CA GLY A 22 27.18 13.63 -7.06
C GLY A 22 26.89 14.95 -7.79
N SER A 23 26.05 14.96 -8.84
CA SER A 23 25.63 16.22 -9.48
C SER A 23 24.74 17.05 -8.55
N PHE A 24 24.84 18.38 -8.66
CA PHE A 24 23.95 19.28 -7.95
C PHE A 24 22.48 19.10 -8.39
N THR A 25 21.58 18.97 -7.43
CA THR A 25 20.13 18.99 -7.64
C THR A 25 19.46 19.93 -6.65
N PHE A 26 18.30 20.46 -7.01
CA PHE A 26 17.34 20.92 -6.01
C PHE A 26 16.69 19.69 -5.32
N PRO A 27 16.03 19.85 -4.16
CA PRO A 27 15.23 18.78 -3.57
C PRO A 27 14.23 18.19 -4.58
N GLY A 28 14.50 16.99 -5.08
CA GLY A 28 13.64 16.32 -6.07
C GLY A 28 13.71 16.84 -7.51
N TYR A 29 14.45 17.91 -7.83
CA TYR A 29 14.51 18.48 -9.19
C TYR A 29 15.94 18.63 -9.73
N GLU A 30 16.14 18.17 -10.95
CA GLU A 30 17.36 18.29 -11.74
C GLU A 30 17.34 19.60 -12.55
N PRO A 31 18.32 20.51 -12.38
CA PRO A 31 18.42 21.74 -13.15
C PRO A 31 18.66 21.46 -14.63
N LEU A 32 17.85 22.06 -15.52
CA LEU A 32 17.98 21.86 -16.95
C LEU A 32 19.05 22.76 -17.57
N SER A 33 19.82 22.21 -18.50
CA SER A 33 20.64 23.00 -19.43
C SER A 33 19.76 23.75 -20.43
N LEU A 34 20.27 24.82 -21.03
CA LEU A 34 19.60 25.63 -22.05
C LEU A 34 19.08 24.78 -23.21
N ALA A 35 19.85 23.79 -23.66
CA ALA A 35 19.41 22.86 -24.69
C ALA A 35 18.17 22.06 -24.26
N SER A 36 18.14 21.62 -23.00
CA SER A 36 17.01 20.91 -22.40
C SER A 36 15.81 21.83 -22.14
N LEU A 37 16.02 23.08 -21.71
CA LEU A 37 14.99 24.11 -21.59
C LEU A 37 14.27 24.31 -22.93
N VAL A 38 15.03 24.53 -24.01
CA VAL A 38 14.48 24.76 -25.36
C VAL A 38 13.75 23.52 -25.88
N LYS A 39 14.30 22.32 -25.60
CA LYS A 39 13.65 21.06 -25.98
C LYS A 39 12.33 20.86 -25.23
N ASP A 40 12.29 21.14 -23.93
CA ASP A 40 11.06 21.09 -23.11
C ASP A 40 10.01 22.05 -23.65
N ASP A 41 10.38 23.33 -23.84
CA ASP A 41 9.48 24.37 -24.35
C ASP A 41 8.89 24.00 -25.73
N ARG A 42 9.71 23.51 -26.67
CA ARG A 42 9.22 23.03 -27.97
C ARG A 42 8.22 21.90 -27.84
N MET A 43 8.55 20.89 -27.03
CA MET A 43 7.65 19.75 -26.79
C MET A 43 6.32 20.23 -26.20
N ARG A 44 6.35 21.11 -25.19
CA ARG A 44 5.13 21.63 -24.56
C ARG A 44 4.31 22.51 -25.49
N ARG A 45 4.94 23.32 -26.35
CA ARG A 45 4.25 24.08 -27.40
C ARG A 45 3.62 23.18 -28.46
N GLU A 46 4.27 22.08 -28.84
CA GLU A 46 3.68 21.11 -29.76
C GLU A 46 2.48 20.38 -29.15
N VAL A 47 2.53 20.08 -27.85
CA VAL A 47 1.39 19.51 -27.11
C VAL A 47 0.26 20.53 -27.02
N TRP A 48 0.58 21.78 -26.67
CA TRP A 48 -0.39 22.88 -26.63
C TRP A 48 -1.03 23.11 -27.99
N GLY A 49 -0.24 23.18 -29.07
CA GLY A 49 -0.74 23.38 -30.43
C GLY A 49 -1.59 22.23 -30.97
N ARG A 50 -1.42 21.01 -30.44
CA ARG A 50 -2.25 19.84 -30.77
C ARG A 50 -3.56 19.79 -30.01
N HIS A 51 -3.62 20.38 -28.81
CA HIS A 51 -4.79 20.31 -27.93
C HIS A 51 -5.55 21.63 -27.79
N GLY A 52 -5.02 22.76 -28.27
CA GLY A 52 -5.72 24.05 -28.35
C GLY A 52 -6.37 24.51 -27.04
N GLU A 53 -7.27 25.50 -27.13
CA GLU A 53 -8.07 26.05 -26.02
C GLU A 53 -8.98 25.01 -25.30
N GLU A 54 -8.91 23.73 -25.67
CA GLU A 54 -9.61 22.61 -25.02
C GLU A 54 -8.84 22.03 -23.82
N MET A 55 -7.60 22.48 -23.54
CA MET A 55 -6.93 22.20 -22.26
C MET A 55 -7.68 22.93 -21.13
N PRO A 56 -8.31 22.22 -20.19
CA PRO A 56 -9.52 22.74 -19.55
C PRO A 56 -9.31 23.86 -18.51
N PHE A 57 -8.08 24.29 -18.17
CA PHE A 57 -7.88 25.30 -17.14
C PHE A 57 -6.60 26.13 -17.34
N GLU A 58 -6.70 27.47 -17.33
CA GLU A 58 -5.57 28.42 -17.35
C GLU A 58 -4.57 28.20 -16.18
N GLY A 59 -4.98 27.51 -15.12
CA GLY A 59 -4.12 27.16 -13.97
C GLY A 59 -3.25 25.92 -14.16
N TYR A 60 -3.50 25.08 -15.17
CA TYR A 60 -2.76 23.83 -15.32
C TYR A 60 -1.36 24.06 -15.94
N TRP A 61 -1.29 24.74 -17.08
CA TRP A 61 -0.05 25.08 -17.79
C TRP A 61 -0.25 26.31 -18.68
N HIS A 62 0.82 27.09 -18.89
CA HIS A 62 0.82 28.22 -19.81
C HIS A 62 2.02 28.17 -20.79
N HIS A 63 1.81 28.58 -22.04
CA HIS A 63 2.84 28.55 -23.09
C HIS A 63 4.01 29.52 -22.87
N GLN A 64 3.88 30.44 -21.91
CA GLN A 64 4.95 31.33 -21.44
C GLN A 64 5.58 30.88 -20.11
N TYR A 65 5.25 29.68 -19.62
CA TYR A 65 5.99 29.07 -18.52
C TYR A 65 7.21 28.34 -19.06
N VAL A 66 8.36 28.59 -18.44
CA VAL A 66 9.63 27.95 -18.81
C VAL A 66 10.03 27.00 -17.69
N THR A 67 10.11 25.71 -17.99
CA THR A 67 10.58 24.69 -17.04
C THR A 67 12.06 24.92 -16.73
N LEU A 68 12.44 25.21 -15.48
CA LEU A 68 13.83 25.39 -15.05
C LEU A 68 14.51 24.10 -14.62
N ALA A 69 13.75 23.25 -13.92
CA ALA A 69 14.22 21.99 -13.37
C ALA A 69 13.10 20.96 -13.46
N ARG A 70 13.45 19.68 -13.56
CA ARG A 70 12.48 18.59 -13.66
C ARG A 70 12.76 17.55 -12.60
N SER A 71 11.71 16.96 -12.04
CA SER A 71 11.88 15.76 -11.25
C SER A 71 12.02 14.52 -12.15
N GLY A 72 12.41 13.39 -11.58
CA GLY A 72 12.32 12.09 -12.26
C GLY A 72 10.86 11.67 -12.53
N ARG A 73 9.91 12.34 -11.87
CA ARG A 73 8.47 12.30 -12.16
C ARG A 73 8.15 13.54 -13.00
N THR A 74 7.03 13.58 -13.68
CA THR A 74 6.71 14.64 -14.68
C THR A 74 6.59 16.07 -14.13
N ASP A 75 6.86 16.28 -12.85
CA ASP A 75 6.78 17.54 -12.11
C ASP A 75 8.00 18.42 -12.40
N ALA A 76 7.83 19.73 -12.23
CA ALA A 76 8.81 20.71 -12.66
C ALA A 76 8.84 21.96 -11.79
N LEU A 77 10.02 22.59 -11.67
CA LEU A 77 10.12 24.00 -11.29
C LEU A 77 9.95 24.83 -12.55
N VAL A 78 9.14 25.87 -12.48
CA VAL A 78 8.79 26.70 -13.64
C VAL A 78 8.98 28.16 -13.36
N LEU A 79 9.33 28.92 -14.40
CA LEU A 79 9.46 30.36 -14.37
C LEU A 79 8.30 30.97 -15.17
N ASP A 80 7.63 31.98 -14.61
CA ASP A 80 6.61 32.74 -15.33
C ASP A 80 7.26 33.81 -16.21
N CYS A 81 7.15 33.66 -17.54
CA CYS A 81 7.61 34.67 -18.51
C CYS A 81 6.44 35.47 -19.13
N ARG A 82 5.26 35.49 -18.50
CA ARG A 82 4.16 36.38 -18.89
C ARG A 82 4.48 37.81 -18.45
N GLU A 83 4.13 38.78 -19.27
CA GLU A 83 4.21 40.18 -18.89
C GLU A 83 3.21 40.46 -17.75
N GLY A 84 3.69 41.01 -16.64
CA GLY A 84 2.85 41.31 -15.48
C GLY A 84 3.60 41.23 -14.16
N GLU A 85 2.85 41.26 -13.05
CA GLU A 85 3.40 41.25 -11.69
C GLU A 85 4.13 39.95 -11.32
N SER A 86 3.82 38.84 -12.00
CA SER A 86 4.46 37.55 -11.81
C SER A 86 5.67 37.31 -12.73
N PHE A 87 6.06 38.27 -13.58
CA PHE A 87 7.19 38.09 -14.49
C PHE A 87 8.49 37.78 -13.71
N GLY A 88 9.05 36.59 -13.94
CA GLY A 88 10.24 36.10 -13.25
C GLY A 88 9.96 35.28 -11.98
N ALA A 89 8.71 35.16 -11.54
CA ALA A 89 8.36 34.34 -10.40
C ALA A 89 8.65 32.85 -10.68
N VAL A 90 9.14 32.15 -9.65
CA VAL A 90 9.34 30.70 -9.72
C VAL A 90 8.16 30.01 -9.03
N GLY A 91 7.64 29.00 -9.71
CA GLY A 91 6.53 28.17 -9.25
C GLY A 91 6.85 26.69 -9.34
N VAL A 92 5.95 25.89 -8.81
CA VAL A 92 6.00 24.42 -8.87
C VAL A 92 4.86 23.95 -9.77
N HIS A 93 5.19 23.09 -10.72
CA HIS A 93 4.22 22.38 -11.56
C HIS A 93 4.15 20.92 -11.13
N ILE A 94 2.97 20.49 -10.71
CA ILE A 94 2.68 19.11 -10.31
C ILE A 94 1.73 18.51 -11.33
N LYS A 95 2.11 17.36 -11.91
CA LYS A 95 1.27 16.68 -12.89
C LYS A 95 -0.06 16.29 -12.25
N GLY A 96 -1.15 16.73 -12.88
CA GLY A 96 -2.51 16.46 -12.43
C GLY A 96 -3.09 17.55 -11.52
N GLU A 97 -2.25 18.40 -10.93
CA GLU A 97 -2.69 19.50 -10.06
C GLU A 97 -2.57 20.86 -10.76
N GLY A 98 -1.50 21.07 -11.55
CA GLY A 98 -1.29 22.29 -12.31
C GLY A 98 -0.05 23.05 -11.85
N THR A 99 -0.06 24.37 -12.01
CA THR A 99 1.08 25.23 -11.71
C THR A 99 0.72 26.25 -10.64
N GLU A 100 1.51 26.30 -9.57
CA GLU A 100 1.32 27.25 -8.47
C GLU A 100 2.54 28.18 -8.33
N PHE A 101 2.26 29.46 -8.09
CA PHE A 101 3.25 30.52 -7.84
C PHE A 101 2.96 31.20 -6.50
N GLY A 102 3.95 31.95 -5.99
CA GLY A 102 3.79 32.82 -4.81
C GLY A 102 4.85 32.60 -3.74
N GLN A 103 5.61 31.50 -3.82
CA GLN A 103 6.66 31.21 -2.87
C GLN A 103 7.96 31.99 -3.15
N TRP A 104 8.33 32.14 -4.43
CA TRP A 104 9.53 32.90 -4.82
C TRP A 104 9.19 33.96 -5.86
N PRO A 105 9.43 35.24 -5.56
CA PRO A 105 9.19 36.32 -6.52
C PRO A 105 10.19 36.32 -7.70
N GLY A 106 11.28 35.56 -7.60
CA GLY A 106 12.36 35.53 -8.59
C GLY A 106 13.24 34.29 -8.45
N LEU A 107 14.02 33.98 -9.48
CA LEU A 107 15.03 32.92 -9.43
C LEU A 107 16.12 33.24 -8.41
N ALA A 108 16.49 34.51 -8.27
CA ALA A 108 17.45 34.95 -7.26
C ALA A 108 16.96 34.65 -5.83
N ALA A 109 15.66 34.80 -5.56
CA ALA A 109 15.09 34.49 -4.25
C ALA A 109 15.14 32.99 -3.93
N LEU A 110 14.83 32.13 -4.92
CA LEU A 110 14.98 30.68 -4.78
C LEU A 110 16.45 30.30 -4.52
N LEU A 111 17.38 30.82 -5.34
CA LEU A 111 18.80 30.50 -5.22
C LEU A 111 19.42 31.02 -3.91
N GLN A 112 18.97 32.17 -3.41
CA GLN A 112 19.40 32.67 -2.09
C GLN A 112 18.90 31.76 -0.97
N GLY A 113 17.63 31.38 -0.97
CA GLY A 113 17.09 30.47 0.05
C GLY A 113 17.77 29.09 0.03
N LEU A 114 18.11 28.61 -1.16
CA LEU A 114 18.93 27.40 -1.34
C LEU A 114 20.35 27.58 -0.77
N ALA A 115 21.02 28.69 -1.06
CA ALA A 115 22.36 28.96 -0.56
C ALA A 115 22.37 29.04 0.98
N ASP A 116 21.42 29.77 1.57
CA ASP A 116 21.26 29.87 3.02
C ASP A 116 21.03 28.48 3.64
N CYS A 117 20.20 27.66 2.99
CA CYS A 117 19.95 26.27 3.38
C CYS A 117 21.23 25.42 3.38
N LEU A 118 22.03 25.48 2.32
CA LEU A 118 23.28 24.73 2.21
C LEU A 118 24.34 25.20 3.21
N GLU A 119 24.43 26.51 3.46
CA GLU A 119 25.41 27.10 4.38
C GLU A 119 25.11 26.77 5.85
N HIS A 120 23.83 26.78 6.22
CA HIS A 120 23.41 26.68 7.62
C HIS A 120 22.80 25.32 7.99
N GLY A 121 22.58 24.43 6.99
CA GLY A 121 21.83 23.19 7.18
C GLY A 121 20.36 23.42 7.55
N SER A 122 19.80 24.58 7.18
CA SER A 122 18.41 24.92 7.51
C SER A 122 17.43 24.21 6.58
N VAL A 123 16.14 24.27 6.92
CA VAL A 123 15.09 23.70 6.08
C VAL A 123 14.87 24.58 4.85
N LEU A 124 14.84 23.97 3.67
CA LEU A 124 14.34 24.56 2.44
C LEU A 124 12.91 24.07 2.18
N GLU A 125 11.98 25.00 2.00
CA GLU A 125 10.62 24.67 1.57
C GLU A 125 10.60 24.60 0.05
N LEU A 126 10.62 23.42 -0.54
CA LEU A 126 10.49 23.20 -1.98
C LEU A 126 9.80 21.85 -2.16
N ASP A 127 8.54 21.86 -2.62
CA ASP A 127 7.69 20.66 -2.70
C ASP A 127 7.70 19.87 -1.38
N GLY A 128 7.46 20.58 -0.27
CA GLY A 128 7.65 20.10 1.09
C GLY A 128 8.92 20.64 1.75
N ARG A 129 9.22 20.14 2.95
CA ARG A 129 10.34 20.61 3.78
C ARG A 129 11.53 19.67 3.62
N HIS A 130 12.68 20.20 3.24
CA HIS A 130 13.89 19.42 2.99
C HIS A 130 15.09 19.98 3.73
N VAL A 131 16.02 19.12 4.13
CA VAL A 131 17.34 19.51 4.65
C VAL A 131 18.45 18.91 3.81
N PRO A 132 19.58 19.62 3.64
CA PRO A 132 20.71 19.11 2.88
C PRO A 132 21.53 18.16 3.76
N ILE A 133 21.82 16.99 3.24
CA ILE A 133 22.67 15.99 3.87
C ILE A 133 23.87 15.73 2.96
N VAL A 134 25.08 15.85 3.50
CA VAL A 134 26.29 15.46 2.78
C VAL A 134 26.68 14.05 3.18
N GLU A 135 26.72 13.14 2.21
CA GLU A 135 27.19 11.77 2.41
C GLU A 135 28.15 11.38 1.28
N GLN A 136 29.35 10.89 1.64
CA GLN A 136 30.37 10.45 0.66
C GLN A 136 30.65 11.49 -0.44
N GLU A 137 30.79 12.76 -0.04
CA GLU A 137 31.00 13.91 -0.95
C GLU A 137 29.81 14.21 -1.89
N MET A 138 28.66 13.54 -1.70
CA MET A 138 27.43 13.80 -2.42
C MET A 138 26.45 14.62 -1.59
N LEU A 139 25.79 15.57 -2.23
CA LEU A 139 24.64 16.28 -1.67
C LEU A 139 23.37 15.43 -1.87
N LEU A 140 22.69 15.16 -0.77
CA LEU A 140 21.38 14.52 -0.71
C LEU A 140 20.38 15.49 -0.10
N TRP A 141 19.10 15.30 -0.43
CA TRP A 141 18.00 16.06 0.13
C TRP A 141 17.08 15.13 0.91
N GLU A 142 17.00 15.33 2.22
CA GLU A 142 16.14 14.54 3.08
C GLU A 142 14.88 15.31 3.44
N ARG A 143 13.73 14.65 3.31
CA ARG A 143 12.45 15.24 3.68
C ARG A 143 12.36 15.30 5.20
N VAL A 144 12.05 16.49 5.71
CA VAL A 144 11.69 16.70 7.10
C VAL A 144 10.22 16.37 7.27
N HIS A 145 9.95 15.35 8.07
CA HIS A 145 8.58 15.00 8.44
C HIS A 145 8.15 15.85 9.63
N GLU A 146 6.95 16.41 9.54
CA GLU A 146 6.34 17.05 10.69
C GLU A 146 5.81 15.97 11.64
N PRO A 147 6.07 16.07 12.95
CA PRO A 147 5.51 15.15 13.92
C PRO A 147 3.98 15.15 13.78
N ARG A 148 3.43 13.99 13.42
CA ARG A 148 1.99 13.83 13.32
C ARG A 148 1.41 13.66 14.73
N PRO A 149 0.22 14.23 15.01
CA PRO A 149 -0.43 14.00 16.30
C PRO A 149 -0.75 12.51 16.47
N ALA A 150 -0.83 12.04 17.71
CA ALA A 150 -1.29 10.69 17.99
C ALA A 150 -2.71 10.52 17.44
N PRO A 151 -2.94 9.66 16.44
CA PRO A 151 -4.25 9.51 15.84
C PRO A 151 -5.20 8.79 16.80
N ARG A 152 -6.48 9.16 16.73
CA ARG A 152 -7.55 8.47 17.46
C ARG A 152 -7.81 7.10 16.82
N SER A 153 -8.21 6.11 17.63
CA SER A 153 -8.63 4.80 17.12
C SER A 153 -9.91 4.96 16.30
N VAL A 154 -9.81 4.64 15.02
CA VAL A 154 -10.91 4.61 14.07
C VAL A 154 -11.90 3.53 14.47
N LEU A 155 -11.40 2.39 14.94
CA LEU A 155 -12.21 1.28 15.44
C LEU A 155 -13.00 1.63 16.70
N ASP A 156 -12.38 2.33 17.66
CA ASP A 156 -13.07 2.74 18.89
C ASP A 156 -14.11 3.85 18.58
N LEU A 157 -13.78 4.78 17.68
CA LEU A 157 -14.72 5.78 17.18
C LEU A 157 -15.92 5.14 16.48
N ALA A 158 -15.66 4.14 15.63
CA ALA A 158 -16.69 3.35 14.95
C ALA A 158 -17.59 2.62 15.95
N ALA A 159 -17.02 1.93 16.95
CA ALA A 159 -17.77 1.21 17.98
C ALA A 159 -18.63 2.12 18.88
N ALA A 160 -18.26 3.39 19.03
CA ALA A 160 -19.03 4.37 19.81
C ALA A 160 -20.26 4.92 19.07
N VAL A 161 -20.36 4.72 17.75
CA VAL A 161 -21.51 5.17 16.95
C VAL A 161 -22.63 4.11 17.04
N PRO A 162 -23.85 4.47 17.47
CA PRO A 162 -24.94 3.52 17.52
C PRO A 162 -25.26 2.98 16.12
N PRO A 163 -25.59 1.67 15.99
CA PRO A 163 -25.90 1.09 14.69
C PRO A 163 -27.11 1.83 14.08
N PRO A 164 -27.11 2.11 12.77
CA PRO A 164 -28.29 2.65 12.12
C PRO A 164 -29.47 1.71 12.38
N ALA A 165 -30.66 2.28 12.56
CA ALA A 165 -31.89 1.50 12.46
C ALA A 165 -31.84 0.73 11.13
N VAL A 166 -32.03 -0.58 11.17
CA VAL A 166 -32.10 -1.42 9.98
C VAL A 166 -33.27 -0.92 9.13
N THR A 167 -33.01 0.02 8.23
CA THR A 167 -33.95 0.33 7.17
C THR A 167 -33.90 -0.86 6.23
N SER A 168 -35.01 -1.59 6.12
CA SER A 168 -35.18 -2.63 5.12
C SER A 168 -34.57 -2.14 3.82
N PRO A 169 -33.59 -2.85 3.23
CA PRO A 169 -33.03 -2.44 1.95
C PRO A 169 -34.19 -2.29 0.97
N HIS A 170 -34.16 -1.22 0.17
CA HIS A 170 -34.91 -1.24 -1.08
C HIS A 170 -34.50 -2.52 -1.80
N ASP A 171 -35.49 -3.36 -2.12
CA ASP A 171 -35.35 -4.42 -3.10
C ASP A 171 -34.69 -3.79 -4.33
N THR A 172 -33.39 -4.01 -4.50
CA THR A 172 -32.80 -4.03 -5.83
C THR A 172 -33.23 -5.35 -6.45
N SER A 173 -34.54 -5.54 -6.60
CA SER A 173 -35.13 -6.44 -7.56
C SER A 173 -34.93 -5.79 -8.93
N GLY A 174 -33.69 -5.82 -9.41
CA GLY A 174 -33.51 -6.15 -10.82
C GLY A 174 -33.86 -7.63 -10.92
N ASP A 175 -34.77 -7.99 -11.83
CA ASP A 175 -35.16 -9.35 -12.15
C ASP A 175 -33.93 -10.21 -12.54
N ALA A 176 -33.11 -10.58 -11.57
CA ALA A 176 -32.37 -11.82 -11.64
C ALA A 176 -33.41 -12.88 -11.30
N ALA A 177 -33.99 -13.47 -12.34
CA ALA A 177 -34.68 -14.75 -12.21
C ALA A 177 -33.88 -15.60 -11.22
N ALA A 178 -34.58 -16.22 -10.27
CA ALA A 178 -34.00 -17.17 -9.33
C ALA A 178 -33.30 -18.29 -10.10
N GLU A 179 -32.07 -18.06 -10.54
CA GLU A 179 -31.21 -19.05 -11.14
C GLU A 179 -30.68 -19.88 -9.97
N ASP A 180 -31.12 -21.15 -9.92
CA ASP A 180 -30.66 -22.23 -9.04
C ASP A 180 -29.13 -22.38 -9.10
N MET A 181 -28.37 -21.53 -8.40
CA MET A 181 -26.92 -21.53 -8.54
C MET A 181 -26.12 -21.19 -7.29
N TRP A 182 -24.95 -21.83 -7.25
CA TRP A 182 -23.89 -21.88 -6.24
C TRP A 182 -23.73 -20.61 -5.39
N ALA A 183 -23.78 -19.42 -5.99
CA ALA A 183 -23.72 -18.13 -5.30
C ALA A 183 -24.42 -17.01 -6.11
N SER A 184 -25.47 -17.31 -6.88
CA SER A 184 -26.10 -16.35 -7.81
C SER A 184 -26.58 -15.07 -7.14
N GLY A 185 -26.97 -15.17 -5.88
CA GLY A 185 -27.41 -14.01 -5.11
C GLY A 185 -26.28 -13.05 -4.73
N TYR A 186 -25.00 -13.44 -4.80
CA TYR A 186 -23.85 -12.63 -4.37
C TYR A 186 -23.24 -11.84 -5.54
N ASP A 187 -23.01 -10.54 -5.34
CA ASP A 187 -22.44 -9.64 -6.36
C ASP A 187 -20.91 -9.64 -6.37
N ALA A 188 -20.30 -9.74 -5.18
CA ALA A 188 -18.86 -9.81 -5.00
C ALA A 188 -18.54 -10.67 -3.77
N PHE A 189 -17.76 -11.74 -3.93
CA PHE A 189 -17.53 -12.69 -2.84
C PHE A 189 -16.22 -13.48 -2.98
N CYS A 190 -15.75 -14.00 -1.84
CA CYS A 190 -14.80 -15.09 -1.76
C CYS A 190 -15.50 -16.34 -1.24
N LEU A 191 -15.24 -17.49 -1.86
CA LEU A 191 -15.68 -18.80 -1.40
C LEU A 191 -14.45 -19.70 -1.24
N VAL A 192 -14.13 -20.08 -0.02
CA VAL A 192 -12.94 -20.89 0.30
C VAL A 192 -13.38 -22.23 0.82
N PHE A 193 -12.78 -23.29 0.31
CA PHE A 193 -12.99 -24.67 0.72
C PHE A 193 -11.71 -25.20 1.34
N VAL A 194 -11.84 -25.87 2.48
CA VAL A 194 -10.69 -26.46 3.20
C VAL A 194 -11.03 -27.89 3.57
N HIS A 195 -10.13 -28.80 3.21
CA HIS A 195 -10.37 -30.24 3.38
C HIS A 195 -10.11 -30.68 4.83
N ALA A 196 -10.97 -31.57 5.33
CA ALA A 196 -10.83 -32.24 6.62
C ALA A 196 -10.63 -31.31 7.83
N VAL A 197 -11.28 -30.14 7.81
CA VAL A 197 -11.36 -29.22 8.96
C VAL A 197 -12.82 -28.95 9.32
N ASP A 198 -13.08 -28.54 10.56
CA ASP A 198 -14.40 -28.10 11.00
C ASP A 198 -14.59 -26.57 10.87
N GLU A 199 -15.81 -26.09 11.11
CA GLU A 199 -16.17 -24.66 11.06
C GLU A 199 -15.34 -23.81 12.02
N GLY A 200 -15.08 -24.30 13.24
CA GLY A 200 -14.34 -23.56 14.26
C GLY A 200 -12.86 -23.43 13.93
N GLU A 201 -12.27 -24.50 13.42
CA GLU A 201 -10.92 -24.53 12.86
C GLU A 201 -10.80 -23.55 11.68
N LEU A 202 -11.76 -23.59 10.75
CA LEU A 202 -11.77 -22.70 9.60
C LEU A 202 -11.84 -21.23 10.02
N LEU A 203 -12.76 -20.87 10.93
CA LEU A 203 -12.86 -19.51 11.47
C LEU A 203 -11.56 -19.06 12.13
N ARG A 204 -10.94 -19.92 12.96
CA ARG A 204 -9.66 -19.59 13.60
C ARG A 204 -8.56 -19.34 12.57
N ARG A 205 -8.45 -20.19 11.54
CA ARG A 205 -7.45 -20.03 10.48
C ARG A 205 -7.70 -18.80 9.61
N TYR A 206 -8.96 -18.38 9.44
CA TYR A 206 -9.33 -17.12 8.80
C TYR A 206 -8.93 -15.87 9.61
N GLY A 207 -8.59 -16.02 10.89
CA GLY A 207 -8.31 -14.90 11.79
C GLY A 207 -9.56 -14.32 12.46
N ALA A 208 -10.60 -15.13 12.62
CA ALA A 208 -11.84 -14.72 13.30
C ALA A 208 -11.62 -14.25 14.74
N LEU A 209 -12.36 -13.23 15.14
CA LEU A 209 -12.45 -12.76 16.52
C LEU A 209 -13.43 -13.65 17.30
N PRO A 210 -12.98 -14.47 18.27
CA PRO A 210 -13.84 -15.47 18.92
C PRO A 210 -15.05 -14.86 19.64
N ALA A 211 -14.91 -13.66 20.20
CA ALA A 211 -15.97 -12.94 20.90
C ALA A 211 -17.15 -12.54 19.98
N THR A 212 -16.95 -12.57 18.67
CA THR A 212 -17.97 -12.20 17.67
C THR A 212 -18.65 -13.42 17.03
N ARG A 213 -18.27 -14.63 17.45
CA ARG A 213 -18.77 -15.87 16.85
C ARG A 213 -20.22 -16.12 17.24
N HIS A 214 -21.08 -16.17 16.23
CA HIS A 214 -22.48 -16.57 16.36
C HIS A 214 -23.05 -16.93 14.99
N ARG A 215 -24.26 -17.50 14.97
CA ARG A 215 -24.92 -17.82 13.70
C ARG A 215 -25.52 -16.57 13.06
N ARG A 216 -25.30 -16.42 11.74
CA ARG A 216 -25.88 -15.35 10.94
C ARG A 216 -26.53 -15.91 9.69
N SER A 217 -27.70 -15.37 9.37
CA SER A 217 -28.27 -15.43 8.03
C SER A 217 -27.44 -14.61 7.05
N ARG A 218 -27.63 -14.87 5.75
CA ARG A 218 -27.01 -14.06 4.69
C ARG A 218 -27.36 -12.57 4.83
N GLN A 219 -28.64 -12.26 5.08
CA GLN A 219 -29.12 -10.89 5.16
C GLN A 219 -28.47 -10.12 6.32
N GLN A 220 -28.28 -10.76 7.47
CA GLN A 220 -27.59 -10.15 8.61
C GLN A 220 -26.12 -9.85 8.29
N ALA A 221 -25.38 -10.86 7.79
CA ALA A 221 -23.98 -10.66 7.41
C ALA A 221 -23.80 -9.61 6.30
N HIS A 222 -24.72 -9.57 5.33
CA HIS A 222 -24.74 -8.57 4.27
C HIS A 222 -25.04 -7.17 4.80
N ALA A 223 -25.98 -7.03 5.74
CA ALA A 223 -26.31 -5.74 6.36
C ALA A 223 -25.12 -5.20 7.18
N GLU A 224 -24.43 -6.07 7.93
CA GLU A 224 -23.18 -5.74 8.62
C GLU A 224 -22.11 -5.29 7.62
N ALA A 225 -21.81 -6.10 6.60
CA ALA A 225 -20.81 -5.79 5.58
C ALA A 225 -21.13 -4.51 4.77
N ARG A 226 -22.41 -4.25 4.46
CA ARG A 226 -22.82 -3.01 3.78
C ARG A 226 -22.71 -1.79 4.69
N THR A 227 -23.06 -1.92 5.95
CA THR A 227 -22.87 -0.84 6.94
C THR A 227 -21.39 -0.49 7.04
N ASP A 228 -20.52 -1.50 6.95
CA ASP A 228 -19.07 -1.30 6.89
C ASP A 228 -18.63 -0.63 5.60
N MET A 229 -19.02 -1.14 4.42
CA MET A 229 -18.56 -0.59 3.14
C MET A 229 -19.12 0.81 2.83
N THR A 230 -20.38 1.10 3.18
CA THR A 230 -21.07 2.33 2.76
C THR A 230 -21.05 3.43 3.80
N GLN A 231 -20.93 3.08 5.08
CA GLN A 231 -20.94 4.05 6.18
C GLN A 231 -19.60 4.08 6.94
N ASN A 232 -18.67 3.17 6.62
CA ASN A 232 -17.40 2.97 7.32
C ASN A 232 -17.58 2.85 8.84
N ARG A 233 -18.71 2.29 9.28
CA ARG A 233 -19.20 2.44 10.66
C ARG A 233 -18.76 1.34 11.63
N ALA A 234 -18.33 0.16 11.19
CA ALA A 234 -17.78 -0.86 12.10
C ALA A 234 -16.28 -1.16 11.88
N GLY A 235 -15.56 -0.25 11.21
CA GLY A 235 -14.09 -0.30 11.23
C GLY A 235 -13.46 -1.50 10.50
N LEU A 236 -14.02 -1.92 9.36
CA LEU A 236 -13.42 -2.96 8.49
C LEU A 236 -13.16 -4.28 9.23
N PHE A 237 -14.20 -4.86 9.82
CA PHE A 237 -14.16 -6.27 10.22
C PHE A 237 -15.05 -7.13 9.32
N PRO A 238 -14.51 -7.63 8.18
CA PRO A 238 -15.25 -8.51 7.28
C PRO A 238 -15.91 -9.66 8.03
N VAL A 239 -17.10 -10.06 7.60
CA VAL A 239 -17.80 -11.22 8.17
C VAL A 239 -17.62 -12.41 7.24
N VAL A 240 -17.16 -13.52 7.81
CA VAL A 240 -17.17 -14.82 7.12
C VAL A 240 -18.26 -15.69 7.72
N ARG A 241 -19.05 -16.35 6.86
CA ARG A 241 -20.01 -17.40 7.23
C ARG A 241 -19.43 -18.74 6.80
N VAL A 242 -19.43 -19.73 7.68
CA VAL A 242 -18.82 -21.03 7.47
C VAL A 242 -19.83 -22.17 7.57
N GLY A 243 -19.56 -23.26 6.86
CA GLY A 243 -20.34 -24.49 6.90
C GLY A 243 -19.49 -25.70 6.54
N VAL A 244 -20.08 -26.90 6.61
CA VAL A 244 -19.43 -28.15 6.18
C VAL A 244 -20.30 -28.88 5.18
N ARG A 245 -19.68 -29.39 4.11
CA ARG A 245 -20.28 -30.32 3.13
C ARG A 245 -19.30 -31.42 2.75
N GLY A 246 -19.72 -32.67 2.98
CA GLY A 246 -18.85 -33.83 2.80
C GLY A 246 -17.59 -33.69 3.65
N GLU A 247 -16.42 -33.80 3.02
CA GLU A 247 -15.11 -33.65 3.65
C GLU A 247 -14.56 -32.22 3.62
N TRP A 248 -15.34 -31.25 3.12
CA TRP A 248 -14.90 -29.88 2.95
C TRP A 248 -15.67 -28.95 3.88
N ALA A 249 -14.95 -28.21 4.72
CA ALA A 249 -15.49 -26.97 5.27
C ALA A 249 -15.45 -25.89 4.18
N PHE A 250 -16.42 -25.00 4.18
CA PHE A 250 -16.44 -23.84 3.31
C PHE A 250 -16.62 -22.56 4.12
N GLY A 251 -16.05 -21.47 3.63
CA GLY A 251 -16.25 -20.11 4.14
C GLY A 251 -16.65 -19.19 3.01
N ILE A 252 -17.70 -18.40 3.22
CA ILE A 252 -18.14 -17.36 2.29
C ILE A 252 -18.03 -15.98 2.94
N GLU A 253 -17.37 -15.09 2.23
CA GLU A 253 -17.23 -13.67 2.56
C GLU A 253 -17.81 -12.84 1.43
N GLU A 254 -18.66 -11.86 1.75
CA GLU A 254 -19.29 -10.96 0.79
C GLU A 254 -18.70 -9.55 0.89
N GLY A 255 -18.45 -8.91 -0.25
CA GLY A 255 -17.96 -7.52 -0.34
C GLY A 255 -16.47 -7.31 -0.05
N HIS A 256 -15.80 -8.27 0.59
CA HIS A 256 -14.38 -8.20 0.96
C HIS A 256 -13.57 -9.28 0.25
N ARG A 257 -12.24 -9.20 0.33
CA ARG A 257 -11.31 -10.08 -0.40
C ARG A 257 -10.39 -10.90 0.51
N GLN A 258 -10.71 -11.06 1.79
CA GLN A 258 -9.86 -11.80 2.72
C GLN A 258 -9.68 -13.26 2.29
N GLY A 259 -10.76 -13.89 1.82
CA GLY A 259 -10.72 -15.31 1.41
C GLY A 259 -9.84 -15.61 0.19
N VAL A 260 -9.39 -14.62 -0.57
CA VAL A 260 -8.48 -14.81 -1.72
C VAL A 260 -7.07 -14.26 -1.47
N ARG A 261 -6.79 -13.74 -0.27
CA ARG A 261 -5.45 -13.33 0.14
C ARG A 261 -4.56 -14.56 0.33
N SER A 262 -3.31 -14.49 -0.14
CA SER A 262 -2.39 -15.63 -0.10
C SER A 262 -2.10 -16.06 1.33
N GLU A 263 -1.90 -15.09 2.24
CA GLU A 263 -1.62 -15.25 3.66
C GLU A 263 -2.73 -16.02 4.37
N VAL A 264 -3.99 -15.73 4.03
CA VAL A 264 -5.15 -16.46 4.52
C VAL A 264 -5.14 -17.88 3.95
N LEU A 265 -4.90 -18.03 2.64
CA LEU A 265 -4.91 -19.33 1.97
C LEU A 265 -3.79 -20.27 2.43
N ARG A 266 -2.58 -19.76 2.70
CA ARG A 266 -1.51 -20.54 3.34
C ARG A 266 -1.93 -21.03 4.71
N ARG A 267 -2.48 -20.12 5.51
CA ARG A 267 -2.89 -20.42 6.89
C ARG A 267 -4.03 -21.43 6.93
N VAL A 268 -5.07 -21.27 6.11
CA VAL A 268 -6.21 -22.21 6.07
C VAL A 268 -5.83 -23.58 5.50
N SER A 269 -4.91 -23.63 4.52
CA SER A 269 -4.41 -24.89 3.95
C SER A 269 -3.28 -25.55 4.76
N HIS A 270 -2.75 -24.93 5.81
CA HIS A 270 -1.63 -25.52 6.56
C HIS A 270 -1.96 -26.93 7.10
N GLY A 271 -1.17 -27.94 6.71
CA GLY A 271 -1.41 -29.34 7.08
C GLY A 271 -2.58 -30.02 6.34
N THR A 272 -3.16 -29.37 5.34
CA THR A 272 -4.27 -29.89 4.51
C THR A 272 -4.23 -29.22 3.12
N ARG A 273 -5.35 -29.11 2.42
CA ARG A 273 -5.49 -28.44 1.13
C ARG A 273 -6.65 -27.44 1.15
N ALA A 274 -6.52 -26.36 0.41
CA ALA A 274 -7.57 -25.35 0.26
C ALA A 274 -7.75 -24.90 -1.19
N VAL A 275 -9.01 -24.70 -1.60
CA VAL A 275 -9.39 -24.15 -2.90
C VAL A 275 -10.21 -22.90 -2.66
N ALA A 276 -9.85 -21.80 -3.31
CA ALA A 276 -10.57 -20.53 -3.19
C ALA A 276 -11.10 -20.10 -4.54
N VAL A 277 -12.35 -19.66 -4.59
CA VAL A 277 -12.97 -19.04 -5.75
C VAL A 277 -13.39 -17.62 -5.37
N GLY A 278 -12.84 -16.63 -6.08
CA GLY A 278 -13.20 -15.22 -5.90
C GLY A 278 -13.96 -14.69 -7.11
N PHE A 279 -15.01 -13.90 -6.88
CA PHE A 279 -15.72 -13.20 -7.93
C PHE A 279 -15.82 -11.71 -7.58
N PHE A 280 -15.11 -10.85 -8.33
CA PHE A 280 -15.04 -9.41 -8.06
C PHE A 280 -15.05 -8.60 -9.35
N HIS A 281 -15.95 -7.63 -9.45
CA HIS A 281 -16.09 -6.74 -10.60
C HIS A 281 -16.12 -7.50 -11.95
N GLY A 282 -16.78 -8.66 -11.98
CA GLY A 282 -16.88 -9.49 -13.17
C GLY A 282 -15.68 -10.40 -13.47
N THR A 283 -14.65 -10.36 -12.64
CA THR A 283 -13.47 -11.25 -12.75
C THR A 283 -13.63 -12.45 -11.84
N THR A 284 -13.39 -13.65 -12.35
CA THR A 284 -13.34 -14.89 -11.57
C THR A 284 -11.89 -15.29 -11.36
N THR A 285 -11.55 -15.61 -10.11
CA THR A 285 -10.26 -16.16 -9.73
C THR A 285 -10.47 -17.52 -9.07
N MET A 286 -9.56 -18.46 -9.31
CA MET A 286 -9.47 -19.71 -8.57
C MET A 286 -8.03 -19.92 -8.11
N SER A 287 -7.82 -20.19 -6.83
CA SER A 287 -6.50 -20.48 -6.27
C SER A 287 -6.52 -21.83 -5.57
N PHE A 288 -5.46 -22.60 -5.72
CA PHE A 288 -5.27 -23.88 -5.04
C PHE A 288 -3.99 -23.84 -4.21
N PHE A 289 -4.12 -24.20 -2.93
CA PHE A 289 -3.02 -24.30 -1.98
C PHE A 289 -2.99 -25.70 -1.37
N ASP A 290 -1.79 -26.23 -1.18
CA ASP A 290 -1.54 -27.55 -0.61
C ASP A 290 -0.47 -27.45 0.47
N HIS A 291 -0.81 -27.86 1.68
CA HIS A 291 0.02 -27.77 2.88
C HIS A 291 0.62 -26.39 3.15
N GLY A 292 -0.11 -25.32 2.87
CA GLY A 292 0.38 -23.95 3.05
C GLY A 292 1.15 -23.39 1.87
N GLU A 293 1.38 -24.19 0.81
CA GLU A 293 2.11 -23.77 -0.38
C GLU A 293 1.17 -23.44 -1.53
N LEU A 294 1.50 -22.39 -2.28
CA LEU A 294 0.76 -22.04 -3.49
C LEU A 294 1.01 -23.11 -4.56
N VAL A 295 -0.07 -23.70 -5.08
CA VAL A 295 0.01 -24.66 -6.19
C VAL A 295 -0.21 -23.97 -7.53
N THR A 296 -1.33 -23.26 -7.68
CA THR A 296 -1.70 -22.58 -8.92
C THR A 296 -2.72 -21.47 -8.66
N VAL A 297 -2.74 -20.48 -9.57
CA VAL A 297 -3.78 -19.45 -9.64
C VAL A 297 -4.32 -19.40 -11.08
N TYR A 298 -5.64 -19.40 -11.21
CA TYR A 298 -6.37 -19.07 -12.42
C TYR A 298 -7.07 -17.73 -12.23
N ASP A 299 -6.97 -16.83 -13.22
CA ASP A 299 -7.60 -15.51 -13.19
C ASP A 299 -8.12 -15.17 -14.58
N THR A 300 -9.43 -14.91 -14.70
CA THR A 300 -10.04 -14.56 -15.99
C THR A 300 -9.53 -13.23 -16.54
N GLY A 301 -9.08 -12.32 -15.67
CA GLY A 301 -8.49 -11.03 -16.05
C GLY A 301 -7.01 -11.10 -16.38
N ARG A 302 -6.33 -12.23 -16.12
CA ARG A 302 -4.88 -12.38 -16.27
C ARG A 302 -4.50 -13.74 -16.89
N ALA A 303 -4.03 -13.71 -18.13
CA ALA A 303 -3.63 -14.91 -18.88
C ALA A 303 -2.12 -15.21 -18.80
N PHE A 304 -1.46 -14.76 -17.73
CA PHE A 304 -0.06 -15.06 -17.44
C PHE A 304 0.11 -15.49 -15.99
N ARG A 305 1.22 -16.18 -15.73
CA ARG A 305 1.58 -16.71 -14.42
C ARG A 305 2.53 -15.76 -13.69
N LEU A 306 2.41 -15.72 -12.37
CA LEU A 306 3.43 -15.14 -11.49
C LEU A 306 4.41 -16.21 -11.03
N ASP A 307 5.55 -15.76 -10.49
CA ASP A 307 6.55 -16.65 -9.91
C ASP A 307 5.94 -17.54 -8.82
N GLY A 308 6.22 -18.83 -8.89
CA GLY A 308 5.67 -19.85 -7.98
C GLY A 308 4.36 -20.49 -8.45
N GLU A 309 3.68 -19.94 -9.45
CA GLU A 309 2.43 -20.52 -9.98
C GLU A 309 2.71 -21.61 -11.02
N ARG A 310 2.14 -22.81 -10.82
CA ARG A 310 2.09 -23.85 -11.86
C ARG A 310 1.03 -23.50 -12.92
N ASP A 311 1.03 -24.21 -14.04
CA ASP A 311 0.02 -23.99 -15.08
C ASP A 311 -1.37 -24.41 -14.58
N PRO A 312 -2.36 -23.50 -14.47
CA PRO A 312 -3.68 -23.83 -13.96
C PRO A 312 -4.40 -24.87 -14.82
N PHE A 313 -4.17 -24.90 -16.13
CA PHE A 313 -4.84 -25.84 -17.04
C PHE A 313 -4.28 -27.26 -16.96
N GLU A 314 -3.00 -27.40 -16.56
CA GLU A 314 -2.40 -28.70 -16.25
C GLU A 314 -2.85 -29.22 -14.88
N ILE A 315 -2.90 -28.34 -13.88
CA ILE A 315 -3.26 -28.70 -12.50
C ILE A 315 -4.76 -28.97 -12.37
N VAL A 316 -5.62 -28.13 -12.95
CA VAL A 316 -7.08 -28.27 -12.91
C VAL A 316 -7.61 -28.33 -14.35
N PRO A 317 -7.58 -29.52 -14.99
CA PRO A 317 -8.14 -29.71 -16.31
C PRO A 317 -9.63 -29.35 -16.35
N GLY A 318 -10.07 -28.72 -17.44
CA GLY A 318 -11.46 -28.28 -17.61
C GLY A 318 -11.71 -26.83 -17.21
N LEU A 319 -10.70 -26.12 -16.69
CA LEU A 319 -10.78 -24.66 -16.55
C LEU A 319 -11.04 -23.99 -17.91
N PRO A 320 -11.88 -22.95 -17.95
CA PRO A 320 -12.23 -22.31 -19.20
C PRO A 320 -11.06 -21.47 -19.75
N PRO A 321 -10.86 -21.43 -21.08
CA PRO A 321 -9.73 -20.72 -21.68
C PRO A 321 -9.79 -19.21 -21.41
N HIS A 322 -8.67 -18.50 -21.36
CA HIS A 322 -8.71 -17.04 -21.17
C HIS A 322 -9.30 -16.31 -22.36
N ASP A 323 -10.15 -15.32 -22.09
CA ASP A 323 -10.78 -14.48 -23.11
C ASP A 323 -9.76 -13.46 -23.68
N GLU A 324 -10.12 -12.76 -24.75
CA GLU A 324 -9.29 -11.70 -25.37
C GLU A 324 -9.13 -10.46 -24.48
N SER A 325 -10.04 -10.27 -23.53
CA SER A 325 -10.00 -9.19 -22.53
C SER A 325 -8.99 -9.43 -21.40
N ALA A 326 -8.40 -10.63 -21.30
CA ALA A 326 -7.40 -10.93 -20.28
C ALA A 326 -6.05 -10.24 -20.60
N LEU A 327 -5.39 -9.71 -19.56
CA LEU A 327 -4.04 -9.18 -19.68
C LEU A 327 -3.05 -10.27 -20.08
N ARG A 328 -2.15 -9.97 -21.02
CA ARG A 328 -1.16 -10.91 -21.58
C ARG A 328 0.22 -10.27 -21.63
N HIS A 329 1.28 -11.05 -21.44
CA HIS A 329 2.63 -10.58 -21.76
C HIS A 329 2.85 -10.56 -23.28
N ARG A 330 3.45 -9.47 -23.76
CA ARG A 330 4.16 -9.40 -25.03
C ARG A 330 5.57 -9.91 -24.81
N GLY A 331 6.14 -10.61 -25.81
CA GLY A 331 7.56 -10.99 -25.78
C GLY A 331 8.44 -9.79 -25.39
N GLY A 332 9.23 -9.92 -24.33
CA GLY A 332 10.00 -8.83 -23.72
C GLY A 332 9.45 -8.27 -22.39
N GLY A 333 8.40 -8.87 -21.80
CA GLY A 333 7.90 -8.54 -20.45
C GLY A 333 6.87 -7.41 -20.39
N LEU A 334 6.64 -6.69 -21.48
CA LEU A 334 5.61 -5.65 -21.59
C LEU A 334 4.21 -6.26 -21.56
N LEU A 335 3.25 -5.64 -20.87
CA LEU A 335 1.85 -6.06 -20.85
C LEU A 335 1.11 -5.54 -22.09
N LEU A 336 0.37 -6.41 -22.77
CA LEU A 336 -0.61 -6.00 -23.77
C LEU A 336 -1.85 -5.45 -23.05
N PRO A 337 -2.39 -4.31 -23.49
CA PRO A 337 -3.67 -3.84 -22.98
C PRO A 337 -4.75 -4.88 -23.29
N PRO A 338 -5.78 -4.99 -22.44
CA PRO A 338 -6.89 -5.89 -22.69
C PRO A 338 -7.57 -5.55 -24.02
N GLY A 339 -8.16 -6.55 -24.69
CA GLY A 339 -8.96 -6.33 -25.89
C GLY A 339 -10.06 -5.27 -25.69
N PRO A 340 -10.55 -4.64 -26.78
CA PRO A 340 -11.44 -3.49 -26.70
C PRO A 340 -12.82 -3.81 -26.09
N GLU A 341 -13.25 -5.07 -26.11
CA GLU A 341 -14.55 -5.49 -25.60
C GLU A 341 -14.43 -6.09 -24.19
N ARG A 342 -15.10 -5.44 -23.22
CA ARG A 342 -15.26 -6.00 -21.88
C ARG A 342 -16.35 -7.07 -21.88
N PRO A 343 -16.16 -8.21 -21.19
CA PRO A 343 -17.20 -9.22 -21.06
C PRO A 343 -18.48 -8.64 -20.44
N THR A 344 -19.63 -9.01 -20.98
CA THR A 344 -20.94 -8.67 -20.40
C THR A 344 -21.17 -9.38 -19.06
N PRO A 345 -22.01 -8.87 -18.15
CA PRO A 345 -22.32 -9.55 -16.89
C PRO A 345 -22.78 -11.00 -17.06
N ALA A 346 -23.52 -11.30 -18.13
CA ALA A 346 -23.94 -12.67 -18.45
C ALA A 346 -22.75 -13.58 -18.81
N GLN A 347 -21.80 -13.10 -19.62
CA GLN A 347 -20.57 -13.82 -19.95
C GLN A 347 -19.70 -14.05 -18.71
N GLN A 348 -19.57 -13.03 -17.84
CA GLN A 348 -18.84 -13.15 -16.57
C GLN A 348 -19.43 -14.24 -15.67
N ARG A 349 -20.77 -14.30 -15.56
CA ARG A 349 -21.47 -15.35 -14.79
C ARG A 349 -21.34 -16.73 -15.44
N THR A 350 -21.32 -16.82 -16.77
CA THR A 350 -21.00 -18.09 -17.47
C THR A 350 -19.60 -18.58 -17.14
N LYS A 351 -18.61 -17.69 -17.11
CA LYS A 351 -17.24 -18.04 -16.75
C LYS A 351 -17.12 -18.57 -15.33
N LEU A 352 -17.81 -17.93 -14.38
CA LEU A 352 -17.89 -18.38 -13.00
C LEU A 352 -18.48 -19.81 -12.90
N ARG A 353 -19.51 -20.13 -13.70
CA ARG A 353 -20.08 -21.48 -13.78
C ARG A 353 -19.09 -22.50 -14.33
N GLU A 354 -18.36 -22.16 -15.37
CA GLU A 354 -17.35 -23.07 -15.94
C GLU A 354 -16.21 -23.34 -14.94
N VAL A 355 -15.77 -22.31 -14.20
CA VAL A 355 -14.78 -22.48 -13.11
C VAL A 355 -15.33 -23.35 -11.99
N ARG A 356 -16.59 -23.16 -11.59
CA ARG A 356 -17.27 -24.07 -10.63
C ARG A 356 -17.22 -25.51 -11.10
N ASP A 357 -17.61 -25.75 -12.34
CA ASP A 357 -17.74 -27.11 -12.87
C ASP A 357 -16.36 -27.79 -12.90
N ALA A 358 -15.30 -27.05 -13.25
CA ALA A 358 -13.93 -27.53 -13.13
C ALA A 358 -13.54 -27.86 -11.68
N VAL A 359 -13.89 -27.00 -10.71
CA VAL A 359 -13.62 -27.24 -9.28
C VAL A 359 -14.36 -28.48 -8.77
N PHE A 360 -15.65 -28.65 -9.13
CA PHE A 360 -16.42 -29.84 -8.78
C PHE A 360 -15.82 -31.10 -9.40
N LEU A 361 -15.55 -31.10 -10.70
CA LEU A 361 -15.02 -32.27 -11.42
C LEU A 361 -13.65 -32.69 -10.92
N HIS A 362 -12.78 -31.72 -10.57
CA HIS A 362 -11.41 -32.02 -10.15
C HIS A 362 -11.27 -32.34 -8.66
N PHE A 363 -11.92 -31.57 -7.79
CA PHE A 363 -11.76 -31.70 -6.34
C PHE A 363 -12.91 -32.48 -5.66
N GLY A 364 -14.01 -32.76 -6.37
CA GLY A 364 -15.21 -33.35 -5.79
C GLY A 364 -15.95 -32.40 -4.83
N ILE A 365 -15.72 -31.09 -4.94
CA ILE A 365 -16.35 -30.09 -4.09
C ILE A 365 -17.77 -29.82 -4.61
N ASP A 366 -18.75 -30.46 -3.99
CA ASP A 366 -20.17 -30.21 -4.22
C ASP A 366 -20.72 -29.26 -3.15
N LEU A 367 -21.27 -28.13 -3.58
CA LEU A 367 -21.90 -27.17 -2.69
C LEU A 367 -23.19 -26.67 -3.38
N PRO A 368 -24.35 -27.25 -3.01
CA PRO A 368 -25.61 -26.86 -3.62
C PRO A 368 -26.00 -25.43 -3.20
N PRO A 369 -26.80 -24.71 -4.01
CA PRO A 369 -27.15 -23.30 -3.76
C PRO A 369 -27.78 -23.05 -2.39
N ASP A 370 -28.57 -23.99 -1.89
CA ASP A 370 -29.26 -23.94 -0.61
C ASP A 370 -28.30 -24.05 0.60
N ALA A 371 -27.07 -24.54 0.40
CA ALA A 371 -26.06 -24.58 1.45
C ALA A 371 -25.62 -23.18 1.93
N LEU A 372 -25.87 -22.13 1.12
CA LEU A 372 -25.47 -20.75 1.44
C LEU A 372 -26.61 -19.86 1.95
N THR A 373 -27.87 -20.31 1.88
CA THR A 373 -29.05 -19.49 2.18
C THR A 373 -29.44 -19.51 3.67
N GLY A 374 -29.17 -20.61 4.37
CA GLY A 374 -29.52 -20.78 5.79
C GLY A 374 -28.65 -20.00 6.78
N GLU A 375 -28.97 -20.08 8.07
CA GLU A 375 -28.10 -19.58 9.12
C GLU A 375 -26.83 -20.43 9.22
N LEU A 376 -25.68 -19.77 9.12
CA LEU A 376 -24.36 -20.39 9.18
C LEU A 376 -23.59 -19.85 10.37
N ASP A 377 -22.70 -20.67 10.93
CA ASP A 377 -21.76 -20.18 11.93
C ASP A 377 -20.88 -19.09 11.31
N SER A 378 -20.55 -18.06 12.08
CA SER A 378 -19.94 -16.86 11.50
C SER A 378 -19.21 -16.03 12.54
N ALA A 379 -18.25 -15.23 12.09
CA ALA A 379 -17.54 -14.29 12.94
C ALA A 379 -17.00 -13.11 12.12
N HIS A 380 -16.75 -12.01 12.82
CA HIS A 380 -15.94 -10.92 12.29
C HIS A 380 -14.47 -11.36 12.22
N LEU A 381 -13.81 -10.93 11.15
CA LEU A 381 -12.40 -11.15 10.92
C LEU A 381 -11.62 -9.93 11.34
N LEU A 382 -10.59 -10.13 12.16
CA LEU A 382 -9.46 -9.19 12.17
C LEU A 382 -8.52 -9.67 11.06
N PRO A 383 -8.27 -8.90 9.99
CA PRO A 383 -7.42 -9.36 8.90
C PRO A 383 -6.07 -9.89 9.42
N VAL A 384 -5.63 -11.04 8.89
CA VAL A 384 -4.28 -11.56 9.15
C VAL A 384 -3.23 -10.64 8.49
N LEU A 385 -2.01 -10.65 9.03
CA LEU A 385 -0.93 -9.87 8.45
C LEU A 385 -0.63 -10.36 7.02
N PRO A 386 -0.30 -9.45 6.10
CA PRO A 386 0.12 -9.84 4.77
C PRO A 386 1.40 -10.67 4.85
N ASP A 387 1.54 -11.61 3.92
CA ASP A 387 2.80 -12.31 3.77
C ASP A 387 3.90 -11.29 3.48
N GLY A 388 5.06 -11.51 4.10
CA GLY A 388 6.07 -10.47 4.21
C GLY A 388 6.48 -9.86 2.85
N ARG A 389 7.01 -8.65 2.92
CA ARG A 389 7.13 -7.78 1.75
C ARG A 389 8.25 -8.20 0.81
N ARG A 390 8.26 -7.64 -0.40
CA ARG A 390 9.48 -7.73 -1.22
C ARG A 390 10.60 -6.98 -0.50
N PRO A 391 11.81 -7.56 -0.38
CA PRO A 391 12.93 -6.86 0.22
C PRO A 391 13.14 -5.52 -0.50
N VAL A 392 13.26 -4.44 0.26
CA VAL A 392 13.75 -3.17 -0.26
C VAL A 392 15.27 -3.17 -0.13
N PRO A 393 16.01 -2.89 -1.22
CA PRO A 393 17.45 -2.79 -1.12
C PRO A 393 17.81 -1.64 -0.19
N VAL A 394 18.86 -1.86 0.62
CA VAL A 394 19.49 -0.78 1.38
C VAL A 394 20.02 0.26 0.39
N PRO A 395 19.95 1.58 0.70
CA PRO A 395 20.52 2.60 -0.18
C PRO A 395 21.98 2.33 -0.55
N ASN A 396 22.35 2.62 -1.80
CA ASN A 396 23.67 2.29 -2.36
C ASN A 396 24.83 2.84 -1.51
N THR A 397 24.65 4.02 -0.88
CA THR A 397 25.65 4.65 -0.02
C THR A 397 26.00 3.86 1.25
N LEU A 398 25.12 2.92 1.64
CA LEU A 398 25.27 2.05 2.80
C LEU A 398 25.45 0.57 2.43
N SER A 399 25.18 0.18 1.17
CA SER A 399 25.18 -1.22 0.73
C SER A 399 26.49 -1.95 1.04
N SER A 400 27.65 -1.38 0.67
CA SER A 400 28.95 -2.01 0.97
C SER A 400 29.26 -2.12 2.47
N LEU A 401 28.72 -1.22 3.29
CA LEU A 401 28.90 -1.30 4.75
C LEU A 401 28.03 -2.41 5.36
N VAL A 402 26.82 -2.58 4.84
CA VAL A 402 25.91 -3.65 5.27
C VAL A 402 26.46 -5.01 4.86
N ASP A 403 26.94 -5.15 3.62
CA ASP A 403 27.53 -6.40 3.12
C ASP A 403 28.78 -6.82 3.90
N ALA A 404 29.58 -5.86 4.35
CA ALA A 404 30.80 -6.11 5.13
C ALA A 404 30.54 -6.32 6.63
N ALA A 405 29.36 -5.96 7.14
CA ALA A 405 29.10 -5.97 8.58
C ALA A 405 28.87 -7.41 9.12
N PRO A 406 29.47 -7.76 10.27
CA PRO A 406 29.20 -9.05 10.91
C PRO A 406 27.71 -9.22 11.27
N PRO A 407 27.15 -10.44 11.26
CA PRO A 407 25.73 -10.67 11.57
C PRO A 407 25.27 -10.09 12.92
N VAL A 408 26.11 -10.16 13.95
CA VAL A 408 25.84 -9.58 15.28
C VAL A 408 25.66 -8.06 15.19
N ARG A 409 26.47 -7.39 14.36
CA ARG A 409 26.39 -5.94 14.16
C ARG A 409 25.13 -5.56 13.41
N LEU A 410 24.81 -6.29 12.34
CA LEU A 410 23.59 -6.05 11.56
C LEU A 410 22.34 -6.21 12.41
N ARG A 411 22.30 -7.21 13.29
CA ARG A 411 21.20 -7.39 14.24
C ARG A 411 21.07 -6.22 15.22
N ARG A 412 22.18 -5.72 15.75
CA ARG A 412 22.20 -4.54 16.64
C ARG A 412 21.71 -3.28 15.91
N VAL A 413 22.15 -3.07 14.67
CA VAL A 413 21.71 -1.96 13.82
C VAL A 413 20.21 -2.09 13.56
N LEU A 414 19.74 -3.25 13.11
CA LEU A 414 18.32 -3.51 12.90
C LEU A 414 17.50 -3.17 14.15
N ALA A 415 17.88 -3.68 15.31
CA ALA A 415 17.18 -3.41 16.57
C ALA A 415 17.10 -1.92 16.90
N ALA A 416 18.22 -1.19 16.78
CA ALA A 416 18.27 0.25 17.02
C ALA A 416 17.39 1.03 16.03
N GLN A 417 17.45 0.67 14.75
CA GLN A 417 16.70 1.34 13.70
C GLN A 417 15.19 1.06 13.78
N THR A 418 14.81 -0.17 14.14
CA THR A 418 13.41 -0.54 14.41
C THR A 418 12.86 0.20 15.63
N ALA A 419 13.65 0.34 16.70
CA ALA A 419 13.25 1.12 17.86
C ALA A 419 13.06 2.62 17.54
N SER A 420 13.97 3.21 16.75
CA SER A 420 13.83 4.60 16.29
C SER A 420 12.59 4.78 15.40
N LEU A 421 12.33 3.87 14.47
CA LEU A 421 11.11 3.90 13.65
C LEU A 421 9.83 3.78 14.49
N ALA A 422 9.84 2.91 15.50
CA ALA A 422 8.70 2.76 16.40
C ALA A 422 8.42 4.04 17.20
N ALA A 423 9.46 4.73 17.66
CA ALA A 423 9.34 6.02 18.34
C ALA A 423 8.85 7.14 17.40
N GLU A 424 9.38 7.22 16.18
CA GLU A 424 8.98 8.21 15.16
C GLU A 424 7.49 8.10 14.80
N THR A 425 6.96 6.88 14.77
CA THR A 425 5.55 6.61 14.43
C THR A 425 4.63 6.52 15.67
N GLY A 426 5.19 6.57 16.88
CA GLY A 426 4.49 6.35 18.14
C GLY A 426 3.93 4.94 18.30
N LEU A 427 4.49 3.97 17.57
CA LEU A 427 4.15 2.54 17.64
C LEU A 427 4.66 1.92 18.95
N ASP A 428 5.73 2.46 19.51
CA ASP A 428 6.27 2.09 20.83
C ASP A 428 5.34 2.45 22.01
N GLY A 429 4.28 3.23 21.77
CA GLY A 429 3.24 3.52 22.76
C GLY A 429 2.37 2.31 23.14
N TYR A 430 2.43 1.21 22.38
CA TYR A 430 1.73 -0.03 22.71
C TYR A 430 2.62 -0.95 23.54
N GLY A 431 2.12 -1.38 24.72
CA GLY A 431 2.89 -2.22 25.64
C GLY A 431 3.41 -3.51 25.00
N GLU A 432 2.59 -4.17 24.17
CA GLU A 432 2.99 -5.40 23.48
C GLU A 432 4.17 -5.19 22.52
N ILE A 433 4.29 -3.97 21.96
CA ILE A 433 5.38 -3.59 21.06
C ILE A 433 6.60 -3.12 21.85
N ALA A 434 6.40 -2.28 22.87
CA ALA A 434 7.49 -1.84 23.74
C ALA A 434 8.24 -3.04 24.37
N ASP A 435 7.53 -4.08 24.75
CA ASP A 435 8.09 -5.31 25.34
C ASP A 435 8.90 -6.15 24.34
N VAL A 436 8.59 -6.06 23.04
CA VAL A 436 9.27 -6.84 21.99
C VAL A 436 10.44 -6.13 21.36
N LEU A 437 10.47 -4.79 21.36
CA LEU A 437 11.55 -4.01 20.74
C LEU A 437 12.96 -4.43 21.22
N PRO A 438 13.21 -4.71 22.52
CA PRO A 438 14.52 -5.21 22.98
C PRO A 438 14.90 -6.60 22.47
N GLN A 439 13.93 -7.36 21.95
CA GLN A 439 14.10 -8.72 21.43
C GLN A 439 14.40 -8.72 19.93
N VAL A 440 14.15 -7.61 19.24
CA VAL A 440 14.55 -7.43 17.84
C VAL A 440 16.07 -7.61 17.72
N GLY A 441 16.51 -8.40 16.74
CA GLY A 441 17.94 -8.69 16.54
C GLY A 441 18.55 -9.70 17.52
N GLN A 442 17.77 -10.35 18.39
CA GLN A 442 18.25 -11.53 19.11
C GLN A 442 18.29 -12.75 18.16
N GLU A 443 19.19 -13.72 18.40
CA GLU A 443 19.31 -14.91 17.55
C GLU A 443 18.11 -15.84 17.67
N ALA A 444 17.58 -16.00 18.88
CA ALA A 444 16.27 -16.56 19.11
C ALA A 444 15.29 -15.39 19.18
N GLY A 445 14.64 -15.08 18.05
CA GLY A 445 13.54 -14.13 18.04
C GLY A 445 12.39 -14.61 18.94
N PRO A 446 11.48 -13.70 19.35
CA PRO A 446 10.27 -14.10 20.06
C PRO A 446 9.45 -15.10 19.23
N ASP A 447 8.72 -15.99 19.89
CA ASP A 447 7.70 -16.80 19.23
C ASP A 447 6.56 -15.89 18.76
N PHE A 448 6.69 -15.41 17.53
CA PHE A 448 5.76 -14.48 16.91
C PHE A 448 4.79 -15.23 16.00
N THR A 449 3.51 -15.14 16.34
CA THR A 449 2.41 -15.63 15.51
C THR A 449 1.31 -14.58 15.42
N ASP A 450 0.53 -14.62 14.35
CA ASP A 450 -0.62 -13.73 14.15
C ASP A 450 -1.67 -13.77 15.28
N ASP A 451 -1.70 -14.87 16.05
CA ASP A 451 -2.66 -15.07 17.15
C ASP A 451 -2.07 -14.72 18.53
N SER A 452 -0.76 -14.44 18.60
CA SER A 452 -0.14 -13.92 19.82
C SER A 452 -0.67 -12.52 20.17
N GLY A 453 -0.48 -12.07 21.41
CA GLY A 453 -0.87 -10.71 21.82
C GLY A 453 -0.23 -9.62 20.94
N LEU A 454 1.04 -9.80 20.58
CA LEU A 454 1.75 -8.94 19.64
C LEU A 454 1.13 -9.04 18.22
N GLY A 455 0.89 -10.24 17.72
CA GLY A 455 0.27 -10.46 16.41
C GLY A 455 -1.09 -9.76 16.29
N LEU A 456 -1.95 -9.89 17.30
CA LEU A 456 -3.24 -9.20 17.35
C LEU A 456 -3.08 -7.67 17.37
N ARG A 457 -2.08 -7.13 18.07
CA ARG A 457 -1.78 -5.69 18.08
C ARG A 457 -1.36 -5.18 16.71
N LEU A 458 -0.46 -5.88 16.03
CA LEU A 458 0.00 -5.50 14.69
C LEU A 458 -1.16 -5.58 13.69
N ARG A 459 -1.94 -6.67 13.72
CA ARG A 459 -3.13 -6.83 12.87
C ARG A 459 -4.15 -5.73 13.10
N ARG A 460 -4.40 -5.36 14.36
CA ARG A 460 -5.27 -4.23 14.71
C ARG A 460 -4.73 -2.91 14.16
N THR A 461 -3.44 -2.67 14.26
CA THR A 461 -2.81 -1.44 13.72
C THR A 461 -2.98 -1.33 12.21
N VAL A 462 -2.82 -2.44 11.48
CA VAL A 462 -3.07 -2.48 10.03
C VAL A 462 -4.56 -2.28 9.71
N ALA A 463 -5.46 -2.89 10.49
CA ALA A 463 -6.91 -2.71 10.31
C ALA A 463 -7.34 -1.26 10.56
N GLU A 464 -6.79 -0.58 11.56
CA GLU A 464 -7.02 0.85 11.83
C GLU A 464 -6.61 1.71 10.63
N ALA A 465 -5.47 1.41 10.00
CA ALA A 465 -5.00 2.15 8.84
C ALA A 465 -5.86 1.94 7.59
N GLU A 466 -6.33 0.72 7.35
CA GLU A 466 -7.30 0.48 6.28
C GLU A 466 -8.63 1.18 6.57
N ALA A 467 -9.09 1.17 7.83
CA ALA A 467 -10.30 1.88 8.25
C ALA A 467 -10.18 3.40 8.10
N ALA A 468 -8.99 3.94 8.36
CA ALA A 468 -8.69 5.36 8.20
C ALA A 468 -8.76 5.82 6.73
N ARG A 469 -8.49 4.95 5.75
CA ARG A 469 -8.60 5.28 4.31
C ARG A 469 -10.04 5.50 3.86
N GLY A 470 -11.00 4.89 4.54
CA GLY A 470 -12.41 5.05 4.23
C GLY A 470 -12.96 6.40 4.71
N PRO A 471 -14.04 6.93 4.10
CA PRO A 471 -14.68 8.17 4.54
C PRO A 471 -15.46 7.92 5.83
N LEU A 472 -14.78 7.85 6.97
CA LEU A 472 -15.45 7.77 8.27
C LEU A 472 -16.14 9.10 8.56
N ARG A 473 -17.47 9.10 8.68
CA ARG A 473 -18.28 10.31 8.85
C ARG A 473 -19.24 10.22 10.03
N ASP A 474 -19.50 11.36 10.67
CA ASP A 474 -20.50 11.48 11.72
C ASP A 474 -21.94 11.48 11.15
N ALA A 475 -22.94 11.64 12.03
CA ALA A 475 -24.35 11.68 11.62
C ALA A 475 -24.68 12.85 10.68
N GLU A 476 -23.91 13.93 10.75
CA GLU A 476 -24.02 15.11 9.90
C GLU A 476 -23.19 15.02 8.60
N GLY A 477 -22.51 13.89 8.38
CA GLY A 477 -21.70 13.65 7.18
C GLY A 477 -20.32 14.33 7.21
N ARG A 478 -19.86 14.84 8.36
CA ARG A 478 -18.51 15.42 8.51
C ARG A 478 -17.48 14.32 8.78
N PRO A 479 -16.24 14.44 8.27
CA PRO A 479 -15.20 13.45 8.54
C PRO A 479 -14.90 13.37 10.05
N LEU A 480 -14.85 12.14 10.58
CA LEU A 480 -14.57 11.90 12.01
C LEU A 480 -13.09 12.01 12.35
N ILE A 481 -12.21 11.72 11.40
CA ILE A 481 -10.75 11.89 11.49
C ILE A 481 -10.27 12.79 10.34
N ASP A 482 -9.20 13.55 10.60
CA ASP A 482 -8.61 14.41 9.58
C ASP A 482 -7.54 13.69 8.74
N HIS A 483 -7.03 14.37 7.71
CA HIS A 483 -6.03 13.78 6.81
C HIS A 483 -4.69 13.47 7.52
N GLN A 484 -4.31 14.23 8.55
CA GLN A 484 -3.08 13.98 9.30
C GLN A 484 -3.19 12.70 10.14
N GLU A 485 -4.35 12.44 10.72
CA GLU A 485 -4.64 11.18 11.41
C GLU A 485 -4.61 9.99 10.46
N VAL A 486 -5.12 10.14 9.23
CA VAL A 486 -5.04 9.08 8.20
C VAL A 486 -3.59 8.75 7.87
N LEU A 487 -2.75 9.78 7.63
CA LEU A 487 -1.33 9.57 7.36
C LEU A 487 -0.60 8.96 8.56
N ALA A 488 -0.92 9.38 9.78
CA ALA A 488 -0.32 8.81 10.99
C ALA A 488 -0.64 7.31 11.16
N TRP A 489 -1.88 6.89 10.85
CA TRP A 489 -2.21 5.48 10.84
C TRP A 489 -1.49 4.70 9.74
N GLN A 490 -1.32 5.29 8.55
CA GLN A 490 -0.55 4.68 7.47
C GLN A 490 0.91 4.45 7.87
N ASP A 491 1.57 5.45 8.45
CA ASP A 491 2.95 5.31 8.92
C ASP A 491 3.08 4.22 10.00
N ARG A 492 2.13 4.16 10.94
CA ARG A 492 2.09 3.13 11.98
C ARG A 492 1.89 1.73 11.42
N ALA A 493 1.01 1.56 10.44
CA ALA A 493 0.81 0.26 9.80
C ALA A 493 2.04 -0.18 9.01
N GLU A 494 2.69 0.74 8.30
CA GLU A 494 3.95 0.47 7.60
C GLU A 494 5.07 0.07 8.59
N ALA A 495 5.19 0.77 9.72
CA ALA A 495 6.13 0.43 10.78
C ALA A 495 5.80 -0.90 11.47
N ALA A 496 4.52 -1.20 11.70
CA ALA A 496 4.06 -2.46 12.28
C ALA A 496 4.41 -3.66 11.39
N LEU A 497 4.25 -3.52 10.08
CA LEU A 497 4.61 -4.54 9.11
C LEU A 497 6.14 -4.69 9.01
N ALA A 498 6.88 -3.58 9.05
CA ALA A 498 8.34 -3.61 9.10
C ALA A 498 8.87 -4.29 10.36
N LEU A 499 8.20 -4.10 11.50
CA LEU A 499 8.51 -4.81 12.75
C LEU A 499 8.25 -6.31 12.62
N ALA A 500 7.12 -6.73 12.03
CA ALA A 500 6.85 -8.15 11.79
C ALA A 500 7.93 -8.79 10.91
N ASP A 501 8.36 -8.11 9.84
CA ASP A 501 9.46 -8.55 8.98
C ASP A 501 10.79 -8.60 9.77
N ALA A 502 11.08 -7.62 10.63
CA ALA A 502 12.29 -7.59 11.46
C ALA A 502 12.35 -8.73 12.50
N LEU A 503 11.20 -9.25 12.92
CA LEU A 503 11.10 -10.37 13.87
C LEU A 503 11.20 -11.74 13.19
N THR A 504 10.83 -11.85 11.91
CA THR A 504 10.66 -13.13 11.22
C THR A 504 11.70 -13.40 10.14
N ARG A 505 12.43 -12.37 9.68
CA ARG A 505 13.34 -12.47 8.53
C ARG A 505 14.79 -12.17 8.89
N PRO A 506 15.75 -12.60 8.03
CA PRO A 506 17.15 -12.22 8.19
C PRO A 506 17.34 -10.70 8.20
N PRO A 507 18.27 -10.17 9.03
CA PRO A 507 18.45 -8.72 9.16
C PRO A 507 18.73 -7.98 7.85
N GLN A 508 19.43 -8.63 6.91
CA GLN A 508 19.75 -8.08 5.59
C GLN A 508 18.50 -7.82 4.76
N GLU A 509 17.46 -8.64 4.91
CA GLU A 509 16.21 -8.52 4.15
C GLU A 509 15.28 -7.46 4.74
N SER A 510 15.31 -7.27 6.07
CA SER A 510 14.42 -6.34 6.78
C SER A 510 14.96 -4.92 6.90
N LEU A 511 16.30 -4.76 6.98
CA LEU A 511 16.91 -3.46 7.24
C LEU A 511 16.54 -2.41 6.20
N GLY A 512 16.57 -2.74 4.91
CA GLY A 512 16.24 -1.77 3.86
C GLY A 512 14.83 -1.20 3.97
N TRP A 513 13.85 -2.01 4.39
CA TRP A 513 12.49 -1.53 4.62
C TRP A 513 12.39 -0.63 5.85
N ILE A 514 13.07 -0.97 6.95
CA ILE A 514 13.14 -0.12 8.15
C ILE A 514 13.73 1.25 7.81
N LEU A 515 14.84 1.27 7.06
CA LEU A 515 15.52 2.52 6.66
C LEU A 515 14.68 3.35 5.69
N HIS A 516 13.94 2.72 4.79
CA HIS A 516 13.03 3.40 3.87
C HIS A 516 11.92 4.18 4.59
N LEU A 517 11.50 3.71 5.76
CA LEU A 517 10.43 4.30 6.56
C LEU A 517 10.90 5.33 7.61
N ARG A 518 12.22 5.49 7.81
CA ARG A 518 12.75 6.44 8.80
C ARG A 518 12.34 7.87 8.45
N GLN A 519 11.86 8.60 9.45
CA GLN A 519 11.39 9.98 9.32
C GLN A 519 12.42 11.02 9.75
N ASP A 520 13.39 10.65 10.58
CA ASP A 520 14.51 11.50 10.99
C ASP A 520 15.47 11.73 9.81
N PRO A 521 15.65 12.96 9.30
CA PRO A 521 16.53 13.23 8.17
C PRO A 521 18.00 12.84 8.40
N HIS A 522 18.44 12.66 9.64
CA HIS A 522 19.81 12.28 9.99
C HIS A 522 20.02 10.77 10.17
N TRP A 523 19.02 9.94 9.88
CA TRP A 523 19.09 8.48 10.07
C TRP A 523 20.31 7.84 9.39
N ARG A 524 20.75 8.33 8.23
CA ARG A 524 21.92 7.79 7.49
C ARG A 524 23.22 7.90 8.29
N GLN A 525 23.45 9.06 8.90
CA GLN A 525 24.62 9.31 9.72
C GLN A 525 24.60 8.40 10.96
N GLU A 526 23.41 8.21 11.55
CA GLU A 526 23.21 7.30 12.66
C GLU A 526 23.56 5.85 12.31
N VAL A 527 23.01 5.33 11.21
CA VAL A 527 23.25 3.96 10.72
C VAL A 527 24.72 3.74 10.39
N ARG A 528 25.33 4.67 9.67
CA ARG A 528 26.74 4.59 9.30
C ARG A 528 27.61 4.46 10.53
N ARG A 529 27.40 5.32 11.53
CA ARG A 529 28.08 5.24 12.82
C ARG A 529 27.86 3.88 13.49
N GLN A 530 26.64 3.36 13.52
CA GLN A 530 26.35 2.06 14.13
C GLN A 530 27.02 0.86 13.39
N LEU A 531 27.22 0.99 12.07
CA LEU A 531 27.90 0.00 11.23
C LEU A 531 29.44 0.09 11.33
N THR A 532 30.00 1.28 11.55
CA THR A 532 31.45 1.49 11.65
C THR A 532 31.99 1.36 13.08
N ASP A 533 31.19 1.72 14.09
CA ASP A 533 31.65 1.73 15.48
C ASP A 533 31.66 0.32 16.09
N ASP A 534 32.84 -0.11 16.53
CA ASP A 534 33.04 -1.36 17.28
C ASP A 534 32.52 -1.29 18.72
N SER A 535 32.11 -0.11 19.20
CA SER A 535 31.69 0.09 20.58
C SER A 535 30.34 -0.58 20.88
N PRO A 536 30.20 -1.34 21.98
CA PRO A 536 28.89 -1.79 22.48
C PRO A 536 28.03 -0.58 22.86
N ALA A 537 26.72 -0.67 22.64
CA ALA A 537 25.77 0.41 22.95
C ALA A 537 25.89 0.81 24.43
N PRO A 538 25.88 2.12 24.78
CA PRO A 538 25.86 2.54 26.17
C PRO A 538 24.54 2.13 26.81
N ASP A 539 24.65 1.34 27.87
CA ASP A 539 23.54 0.89 28.73
C ASP A 539 22.81 2.13 29.28
N ARG A 540 21.55 2.34 28.87
CA ARG A 540 20.72 3.48 29.29
C ARG A 540 20.10 3.26 30.68
N THR A 541 20.80 2.59 31.59
CA THR A 541 20.33 2.28 32.95
C THR A 541 21.15 2.93 34.06
N SER A 542 21.63 4.16 33.86
CA SER A 542 22.18 4.94 34.98
C SER A 542 22.07 6.45 34.79
N ARG A 543 20.88 6.99 34.98
CA ARG A 543 20.69 8.37 35.49
C ARG A 543 19.56 8.39 36.52
N SER A 544 19.89 7.94 37.73
CA SER A 544 19.34 8.53 38.95
C SER A 544 20.51 8.76 39.92
N SER A 545 20.45 9.87 40.65
CA SER A 545 21.44 10.36 41.64
C SER A 545 22.53 11.30 41.09
N HIS A 546 22.17 12.58 40.91
CA HIS A 546 22.75 13.66 41.73
C HIS A 546 21.91 14.93 41.66
#